data_AF-A0A2H0YVW5-F1
#
_entry.id   AF-A0A2H0YVW5-F1
#
_cell.length_a   1.000
_cell.length_b   1.000
_cell.length_c   1.000
_cell.angle_alpha   90.00
_cell.angle_beta   90.00
_cell.angle_gamma   90.00
#
_symmetry.space_group_name_H-M   'P 1'
#
loop_
_entity.id
_entity.type
_entity.pdbx_description
1 polymer ?
#
loop_
_entity_poly.entity_id
_entity_poly.type
_entity_poly.pdbx_seq_one_letter_code
_entity_poly.pdbx_strand_id
1 'polypeptide(L)'
;MTLRKFFKAIWKILVYGFAATGVILVVGFFAIKFHITDEKGVVDSHNNDFQELSNTSTNNSTNLWTADSVGTLKTIDELIVYLETLRKTKSEMLCEIQDLGTLYPKNASTILNEYTIAYNDTLTKKMLFAADLQVKDNGKEIPTDCDPKQVSEEDIATSLDSTVGENLYPWINTDEWATISSAITKDKEAIDTAAKKAEIDPRLIVANLTVEQLRLFHSQRELFEKFFQPLTILGNATKISLGVMGIKEATAKQIEERLKDSSSPYYLGPDHEHDLDFSSNDPDTERYNRLTTENDYYYSYLYGGLYMKQMMTQWENAGLSISDRPEIIGTLFNVGFNQSKPNENPKVGGSTITIRDKKYSFGSLSFEFYYSGELATEFPLTID
;
A
#
# COMPACT_ATOMS: atom_id res chain seq x y z
N MET A 1 9.80 64.77 -16.75
CA MET A 1 8.51 64.12 -16.40
C MET A 1 7.97 64.81 -15.16
N THR A 2 6.74 65.34 -15.14
CA THR A 2 6.21 66.01 -13.94
C THR A 2 6.00 65.00 -12.81
N LEU A 3 6.26 65.37 -11.55
CA LEU A 3 6.11 64.52 -10.36
C LEU A 3 4.75 63.78 -10.34
N ARG A 4 3.69 64.48 -10.77
CA ARG A 4 2.33 63.93 -10.91
C ARG A 4 2.21 62.83 -11.99
N LYS A 5 2.94 62.91 -13.09
CA LYS A 5 2.97 61.86 -14.13
C LYS A 5 3.74 60.63 -13.65
N PHE A 6 4.79 60.82 -12.86
CA PHE A 6 5.56 59.73 -12.24
C PHE A 6 4.73 58.96 -11.21
N PHE A 7 4.06 59.65 -10.28
CA PHE A 7 3.16 59.00 -9.31
C PHE A 7 1.98 58.27 -9.99
N LYS A 8 1.41 58.83 -11.06
CA LYS A 8 0.36 58.15 -11.84
C LYS A 8 0.87 56.87 -12.52
N ALA A 9 2.12 56.84 -12.97
CA ALA A 9 2.71 55.65 -13.56
C ALA A 9 2.92 54.56 -12.52
N ILE A 10 3.48 54.90 -11.35
CA ILE A 10 3.66 53.96 -10.23
C ILE A 10 2.32 53.40 -9.76
N TRP A 11 1.31 54.26 -9.58
CA TRP A 11 -0.03 53.82 -9.17
C TRP A 11 -0.65 52.83 -10.15
N LYS A 12 -0.52 53.08 -11.46
CA LYS A 12 -0.99 52.15 -12.50
C LYS A 12 -0.26 50.81 -12.45
N ILE A 13 1.06 50.82 -12.27
CA ILE A 13 1.85 49.59 -12.15
C ILE A 13 1.39 48.78 -10.93
N LEU A 14 1.16 49.42 -9.78
CA LEU A 14 0.66 48.74 -8.58
C LEU A 14 -0.74 48.17 -8.78
N VAL A 15 -1.66 48.94 -9.37
CA VAL A 15 -3.04 48.48 -9.62
C VAL A 15 -3.07 47.32 -10.61
N TYR A 16 -2.33 47.43 -11.73
CA TYR A 16 -2.27 46.35 -12.71
C TYR A 16 -1.52 45.13 -12.19
N GLY A 17 -0.47 45.31 -11.39
CA GLY A 17 0.24 44.23 -10.73
C GLY A 17 -0.67 43.48 -9.75
N PHE A 18 -1.39 44.20 -8.89
CA PHE A 18 -2.36 43.60 -7.96
C PHE A 18 -3.49 42.89 -8.69
N ALA A 19 -4.04 43.48 -9.74
CA ALA A 19 -5.09 42.85 -10.56
C ALA A 19 -4.58 41.58 -11.26
N ALA A 20 -3.36 41.59 -11.80
CA ALA A 20 -2.76 40.41 -12.43
C ALA A 20 -2.57 39.27 -11.41
N THR A 21 -2.03 39.57 -10.22
CA THR A 21 -1.91 38.59 -9.13
C THR A 21 -3.28 38.06 -8.72
N GLY A 22 -4.28 38.93 -8.59
CA GLY A 22 -5.66 38.54 -8.28
C GLY A 22 -6.24 37.59 -9.33
N VAL A 23 -6.04 37.87 -10.62
CA VAL A 23 -6.47 36.97 -11.70
C VAL A 23 -5.75 35.63 -11.63
N ILE A 24 -4.44 35.60 -11.38
CA ILE A 24 -3.67 34.35 -11.25
C ILE A 24 -4.19 33.51 -10.09
N LEU A 25 -4.46 34.12 -8.93
CA LEU A 25 -5.01 33.42 -7.76
C LEU A 25 -6.43 32.91 -8.00
N VAL A 26 -7.29 33.69 -8.65
CA VAL A 26 -8.67 33.28 -8.99
C VAL A 26 -8.67 32.14 -10.01
N VAL A 27 -7.84 32.24 -11.06
CA VAL A 27 -7.67 31.17 -12.05
C VAL A 27 -7.12 29.91 -11.39
N GLY A 28 -6.11 30.03 -10.51
CA GLY A 28 -5.58 28.90 -9.74
C GLY A 28 -6.63 28.28 -8.81
N PHE A 29 -7.40 29.09 -8.10
CA PHE A 29 -8.50 28.63 -7.25
C PHE A 29 -9.55 27.85 -8.06
N PHE A 30 -9.96 28.36 -9.22
CA PHE A 30 -10.90 27.65 -10.09
C PHE A 30 -10.29 26.43 -10.75
N ALA A 31 -9.00 26.44 -11.09
CA ALA A 31 -8.30 25.28 -11.61
C ALA A 31 -8.27 24.13 -10.58
N ILE A 32 -8.03 24.44 -9.30
CA ILE A 32 -8.11 23.48 -8.20
C ILE A 32 -9.57 23.05 -7.96
N LYS A 33 -10.49 24.02 -7.84
CA LYS A 33 -11.92 23.76 -7.54
C LYS A 33 -12.61 22.91 -8.60
N PHE A 34 -12.24 23.07 -9.87
CA PHE A 34 -12.78 22.30 -10.98
C PHE A 34 -11.90 21.10 -11.35
N HIS A 35 -10.93 20.73 -10.51
CA HIS A 35 -10.09 19.54 -10.72
C HIS A 35 -9.33 19.55 -12.07
N ILE A 36 -9.01 20.74 -12.59
CA ILE A 36 -8.31 20.92 -13.87
C ILE A 36 -6.84 20.50 -13.76
N THR A 37 -6.26 20.60 -12.56
CA THR A 37 -4.86 20.24 -12.26
C THR A 37 -4.71 18.88 -11.61
N ASP A 38 -5.78 18.10 -11.49
CA ASP A 38 -5.68 16.75 -10.93
C ASP A 38 -4.85 15.90 -11.90
N GLU A 39 -3.71 15.39 -11.43
CA GLU A 39 -2.99 14.36 -12.18
C GLU A 39 -3.91 13.15 -12.30
N LYS A 40 -4.27 12.81 -13.55
CA LYS A 40 -5.00 11.59 -13.82
C LYS A 40 -4.13 10.43 -13.35
N GLY A 41 -4.63 9.66 -12.37
CA GLY A 41 -3.95 8.46 -11.91
C GLY A 41 -3.51 7.61 -13.10
N VAL A 42 -2.26 7.17 -13.07
CA VAL A 42 -1.65 6.40 -14.15
C VAL A 42 -1.94 4.92 -13.90
N VAL A 43 -2.29 4.18 -14.95
CA VAL A 43 -2.38 2.72 -14.88
C VAL A 43 -0.96 2.17 -14.83
N ASP A 44 -0.69 1.27 -13.89
CA ASP A 44 0.62 0.67 -13.70
C ASP A 44 1.09 -0.11 -14.96
N SER A 45 2.39 -0.10 -15.23
CA SER A 45 2.97 -0.84 -16.37
C SER A 45 2.78 -2.35 -16.24
N HIS A 46 2.72 -2.86 -15.01
CA HIS A 46 2.50 -4.28 -14.69
C HIS A 46 1.05 -4.64 -14.48
N ASN A 47 0.10 -3.77 -14.87
CA ASN A 47 -1.33 -4.01 -14.65
C ASN A 47 -1.78 -5.39 -15.16
N ASN A 48 -1.27 -5.84 -16.32
CA ASN A 48 -1.61 -7.14 -16.88
C ASN A 48 -1.05 -8.28 -16.05
N ASP A 49 0.19 -8.16 -15.55
CA ASP A 49 0.82 -9.15 -14.69
C ASP A 49 0.02 -9.33 -13.39
N PHE A 50 -0.49 -8.24 -12.81
CA PHE A 50 -1.40 -8.28 -11.65
C PHE A 50 -2.75 -8.97 -11.97
N GLN A 51 -3.30 -8.78 -13.17
CA GLN A 51 -4.52 -9.50 -13.57
C GLN A 51 -4.26 -11.01 -13.70
N GLU A 52 -3.10 -11.37 -14.27
CA GLU A 52 -2.70 -12.78 -14.41
C GLU A 52 -2.49 -13.45 -13.06
N LEU A 53 -1.82 -12.79 -12.11
CA LEU A 53 -1.67 -13.27 -10.73
C LEU A 53 -3.03 -13.53 -10.07
N SER A 54 -3.96 -12.58 -10.19
CA SER A 54 -5.30 -12.71 -9.61
C SER A 54 -6.05 -13.89 -10.20
N ASN A 55 -6.08 -14.02 -11.53
CA ASN A 55 -6.78 -15.10 -12.22
C ASN A 55 -6.19 -16.48 -11.88
N THR A 56 -4.86 -16.56 -11.75
CA THR A 56 -4.17 -17.80 -11.38
C THR A 56 -4.50 -18.22 -9.94
N SER A 57 -4.66 -17.26 -9.04
CA SER A 57 -5.06 -17.50 -7.65
C SER A 57 -6.50 -18.03 -7.55
N THR A 58 -7.43 -17.50 -8.37
CA THR A 58 -8.82 -17.96 -8.44
C THR A 58 -8.98 -19.35 -9.06
N ASN A 59 -8.16 -19.70 -10.06
CA ASN A 59 -8.27 -21.00 -10.73
C ASN A 59 -7.60 -22.14 -9.93
N ASN A 60 -6.51 -21.85 -9.20
CA ASN A 60 -5.78 -22.87 -8.44
C ASN A 60 -6.43 -23.23 -7.09
N SER A 61 -7.30 -22.39 -6.55
CA SER A 61 -8.12 -22.70 -5.36
C SER A 61 -9.10 -23.86 -5.60
N THR A 62 -9.40 -24.22 -6.86
CA THR A 62 -10.17 -25.43 -7.19
C THR A 62 -9.36 -26.73 -7.21
N ASN A 63 -8.03 -26.69 -7.16
CA ASN A 63 -7.16 -27.88 -7.27
C ASN A 63 -6.23 -28.11 -6.06
N LEU A 64 -6.27 -27.25 -5.05
CA LEU A 64 -5.58 -27.45 -3.78
C LEU A 64 -6.51 -28.19 -2.83
N TRP A 65 -6.24 -29.48 -2.62
CA TRP A 65 -6.85 -30.26 -1.57
C TRP A 65 -6.64 -29.52 -0.23
N THR A 66 -7.70 -28.98 0.33
CA THR A 66 -7.68 -28.33 1.65
C THR A 66 -7.45 -29.38 2.75
N ALA A 67 -7.09 -28.96 3.96
CA ALA A 67 -6.98 -29.86 5.11
C ALA A 67 -8.29 -30.67 5.34
N ASP A 68 -9.46 -30.09 5.03
CA ASP A 68 -10.76 -30.78 5.03
C ASP A 68 -10.89 -31.86 3.95
N SER A 69 -10.19 -31.69 2.82
CA SER A 69 -10.20 -32.65 1.71
C SER A 69 -9.48 -33.95 2.07
N VAL A 70 -8.47 -33.88 2.96
CA VAL A 70 -7.72 -35.06 3.45
C VAL A 70 -8.62 -36.02 4.22
N GLY A 71 -9.62 -35.52 4.94
CA GLY A 71 -10.61 -36.33 5.65
C GLY A 71 -11.59 -37.09 4.74
N THR A 72 -11.63 -36.74 3.45
CA THR A 72 -12.49 -37.37 2.44
C THR A 72 -11.77 -38.36 1.53
N LEU A 73 -10.44 -38.46 1.61
CA LEU A 73 -9.63 -39.44 0.89
C LEU A 73 -9.96 -40.84 1.44
N LYS A 74 -10.48 -41.73 0.59
CA LYS A 74 -10.96 -43.05 1.02
C LYS A 74 -9.98 -44.16 0.68
N THR A 75 -9.02 -43.89 -0.19
CA THR A 75 -8.08 -44.90 -0.70
C THR A 75 -6.63 -44.48 -0.55
N ILE A 76 -5.74 -45.48 -0.50
CA ILE A 76 -4.29 -45.27 -0.47
C ILE A 76 -3.81 -44.57 -1.75
N ASP A 77 -4.41 -44.89 -2.91
CA ASP A 77 -4.03 -44.31 -4.20
C ASP A 77 -4.33 -42.80 -4.26
N GLU A 78 -5.49 -42.36 -3.75
CA GLU A 78 -5.83 -40.94 -3.64
C GLU A 78 -4.86 -40.19 -2.72
N LEU A 79 -4.43 -40.81 -1.61
CA LEU A 79 -3.45 -40.23 -0.70
C LEU A 79 -2.07 -40.11 -1.35
N ILE A 80 -1.64 -41.10 -2.13
CA ILE A 80 -0.37 -41.06 -2.86
C ILE A 80 -0.36 -39.90 -3.85
N VAL A 81 -1.40 -39.76 -4.68
CA VAL A 81 -1.51 -38.66 -5.65
C VAL A 81 -1.50 -37.29 -4.96
N TYR A 82 -2.18 -37.17 -3.83
CA TYR A 82 -2.16 -35.94 -3.03
C TYR A 82 -0.76 -35.60 -2.52
N LEU A 83 -0.07 -36.57 -1.90
CA LEU A 83 1.29 -36.38 -1.39
C LEU A 83 2.31 -36.09 -2.50
N GLU A 84 2.17 -36.71 -3.66
CA GLU A 84 2.98 -36.42 -4.85
C GLU A 84 2.76 -34.98 -5.34
N THR A 85 1.51 -34.51 -5.33
CA THR A 85 1.16 -33.14 -5.71
C THR A 85 1.76 -32.13 -4.73
N LEU A 86 1.61 -32.35 -3.42
CA LEU A 86 2.21 -31.49 -2.40
C LEU A 86 3.73 -31.45 -2.51
N ARG A 87 4.37 -32.61 -2.69
CA ARG A 87 5.82 -32.70 -2.85
C ARG A 87 6.29 -31.93 -4.09
N LYS A 88 5.59 -32.09 -5.20
CA LYS A 88 5.90 -31.38 -6.45
C LYS A 88 5.79 -29.86 -6.26
N THR A 89 4.67 -29.39 -5.72
CA THR A 89 4.43 -27.96 -5.48
C THR A 89 5.47 -27.36 -4.52
N LYS A 90 5.82 -28.09 -3.43
CA LYS A 90 6.91 -27.69 -2.53
C LYS A 90 8.25 -27.57 -3.27
N SER A 91 8.64 -28.59 -4.04
CA SER A 91 9.89 -28.57 -4.80
C SER A 91 9.93 -27.44 -5.83
N GLU A 92 8.82 -27.14 -6.51
CA GLU A 92 8.73 -26.03 -7.46
C GLU A 92 8.96 -24.67 -6.77
N MET A 93 8.29 -24.41 -5.65
CA MET A 93 8.49 -23.16 -4.90
C MET A 93 9.89 -23.03 -4.33
N LEU A 94 10.45 -24.11 -3.78
CA LEU A 94 11.83 -24.09 -3.29
C LEU A 94 12.82 -23.78 -4.43
N CYS A 95 12.55 -24.27 -5.64
CA CYS A 95 13.36 -23.92 -6.80
C CYS A 95 13.27 -22.45 -7.17
N GLU A 96 12.06 -21.86 -7.20
CA GLU A 96 11.90 -20.43 -7.47
C GLU A 96 12.63 -19.57 -6.42
N ILE A 97 12.58 -19.97 -5.14
CA ILE A 97 13.32 -19.31 -4.05
C ILE A 97 14.83 -19.45 -4.25
N GLN A 98 15.32 -20.66 -4.57
CA GLN A 98 16.73 -20.92 -4.80
C GLN A 98 17.27 -20.10 -5.98
N ASP A 99 16.55 -20.11 -7.10
CA ASP A 99 16.94 -19.40 -8.32
C ASP A 99 16.94 -17.89 -8.10
N LEU A 100 15.96 -17.33 -7.39
CA LEU A 100 15.99 -15.94 -6.93
C LEU A 100 17.22 -15.65 -6.05
N GLY A 101 17.57 -16.59 -5.18
CA GLY A 101 18.71 -16.48 -4.26
C GLY A 101 20.05 -16.34 -4.95
N THR A 102 20.19 -16.81 -6.19
CA THR A 102 21.40 -16.62 -7.00
C THR A 102 21.66 -15.15 -7.36
N LEU A 103 20.61 -14.34 -7.44
CA LEU A 103 20.68 -12.91 -7.76
C LEU A 103 20.48 -12.02 -6.53
N TYR A 104 19.54 -12.38 -5.65
CA TYR A 104 19.07 -11.59 -4.52
C TYR A 104 18.94 -12.47 -3.26
N PRO A 105 20.06 -12.93 -2.67
CA PRO A 105 20.06 -13.89 -1.57
C PRO A 105 19.32 -13.40 -0.32
N LYS A 106 19.36 -12.08 -0.04
CA LYS A 106 18.62 -11.47 1.07
C LYS A 106 17.11 -11.66 0.91
N ASN A 107 16.55 -11.34 -0.27
CA ASN A 107 15.12 -11.46 -0.54
C ASN A 107 14.68 -12.93 -0.58
N ALA A 108 15.48 -13.82 -1.17
CA ALA A 108 15.22 -15.25 -1.14
C ALA A 108 15.19 -15.79 0.30
N SER A 109 16.10 -15.34 1.16
CA SER A 109 16.12 -15.74 2.57
C SER A 109 14.88 -15.28 3.32
N THR A 110 14.43 -14.04 3.09
CA THR A 110 13.16 -13.53 3.64
C THR A 110 11.98 -14.39 3.18
N ILE A 111 11.88 -14.70 1.89
CA ILE A 111 10.78 -15.52 1.35
C ILE A 111 10.84 -16.94 1.91
N LEU A 112 12.03 -17.55 2.03
CA LEU A 112 12.20 -18.87 2.62
C LEU A 112 11.75 -18.90 4.08
N ASN A 113 12.13 -17.90 4.87
CA ASN A 113 11.72 -17.79 6.27
C ASN A 113 10.19 -17.71 6.38
N GLU A 114 9.52 -16.88 5.58
CA GLU A 114 8.07 -16.79 5.58
C GLU A 114 7.39 -18.08 5.08
N TYR A 115 7.94 -18.72 4.05
CA TYR A 115 7.46 -20.02 3.58
C TYR A 115 7.49 -21.10 4.67
N THR A 116 8.58 -21.15 5.44
CA THR A 116 8.75 -22.14 6.52
C THR A 116 7.92 -21.85 7.77
N ILE A 117 7.54 -20.60 8.00
CA ILE A 117 6.65 -20.22 9.11
C ILE A 117 5.19 -20.45 8.75
N ALA A 118 4.77 -19.98 7.57
CA ALA A 118 3.38 -19.95 7.16
C ALA A 118 2.91 -21.24 6.47
N TYR A 119 3.82 -21.98 5.81
CA TYR A 119 3.50 -23.10 4.91
C TYR A 119 2.36 -22.75 3.92
N ASN A 120 2.38 -21.52 3.39
CA ASN A 120 1.32 -20.98 2.55
C ASN A 120 1.83 -20.70 1.13
N ASP A 121 1.49 -21.61 0.22
CA ASP A 121 1.92 -21.54 -1.19
C ASP A 121 1.44 -20.27 -1.90
N THR A 122 0.23 -19.81 -1.59
CA THR A 122 -0.34 -18.59 -2.19
C THR A 122 0.45 -17.37 -1.74
N LEU A 123 0.82 -17.31 -0.46
CA LEU A 123 1.64 -16.23 0.08
C LEU A 123 3.01 -16.22 -0.57
N THR A 124 3.69 -17.36 -0.59
CA THR A 124 5.01 -17.49 -1.19
C THR A 124 4.99 -17.10 -2.67
N LYS A 125 3.96 -17.50 -3.43
CA LYS A 125 3.79 -17.06 -4.82
C LYS A 125 3.62 -15.55 -4.97
N LYS A 126 2.86 -14.90 -4.09
CA LYS A 126 2.70 -13.43 -4.12
C LYS A 126 4.00 -12.70 -3.77
N MET A 127 4.79 -13.23 -2.84
CA MET A 127 6.13 -12.69 -2.52
C MET A 127 7.13 -12.89 -3.68
N LEU A 128 7.15 -14.08 -4.28
CA LEU A 128 7.98 -14.36 -5.46
C LEU A 128 7.57 -13.48 -6.65
N PHE A 129 6.28 -13.28 -6.86
CA PHE A 129 5.76 -12.36 -7.88
C PHE A 129 6.22 -10.92 -7.62
N ALA A 130 6.13 -10.42 -6.37
CA ALA A 130 6.62 -9.08 -6.03
C ALA A 130 8.11 -8.92 -6.35
N ALA A 131 8.92 -9.96 -6.07
CA ALA A 131 10.33 -9.97 -6.42
C ALA A 131 10.55 -10.02 -7.95
N ASP A 132 9.86 -10.91 -8.66
CA ASP A 132 9.99 -11.07 -10.11
C ASP A 132 9.69 -9.77 -10.89
N LEU A 133 8.65 -9.01 -10.49
CA LEU A 133 8.37 -7.69 -11.06
C LEU A 133 9.60 -6.77 -10.98
N GLN A 134 10.30 -6.76 -9.85
CA GLN A 134 11.50 -5.93 -9.67
C GLN A 134 12.70 -6.43 -10.46
N VAL A 135 12.88 -7.75 -10.58
CA VAL A 135 13.95 -8.34 -11.39
C VAL A 135 13.76 -7.94 -12.86
N LYS A 136 12.53 -8.03 -13.37
CA LYS A 136 12.15 -7.61 -14.73
C LYS A 136 12.36 -6.12 -14.97
N ASP A 137 11.95 -5.28 -14.02
CA ASP A 137 12.18 -3.83 -14.10
C ASP A 137 13.67 -3.45 -14.18
N ASN A 138 14.53 -4.25 -13.56
CA ASN A 138 15.97 -4.10 -13.64
C ASN A 138 16.59 -4.68 -14.92
N GLY A 139 15.75 -5.12 -15.89
CA GLY A 139 16.18 -5.71 -17.15
C GLY A 139 16.84 -7.08 -16.99
N LYS A 140 16.51 -7.80 -15.92
CA LYS A 140 17.00 -9.15 -15.63
C LYS A 140 15.87 -10.16 -15.66
N GLU A 141 16.23 -11.43 -15.66
CA GLU A 141 15.31 -12.56 -15.49
C GLU A 141 15.83 -13.44 -14.36
N ILE A 142 14.92 -14.05 -13.59
CA ILE A 142 15.28 -15.06 -12.60
C ILE A 142 15.72 -16.32 -13.37
N PRO A 143 16.87 -16.93 -13.04
CA PRO A 143 17.29 -18.19 -13.66
C PRO A 143 16.25 -19.31 -13.45
N THR A 144 16.36 -20.37 -14.24
CA THR A 144 15.51 -21.57 -14.10
C THR A 144 16.40 -22.81 -14.07
N ASP A 145 17.45 -22.74 -13.25
CA ASP A 145 18.54 -23.73 -13.23
C ASP A 145 18.35 -24.78 -12.13
N CYS A 146 17.43 -24.55 -11.19
CA CYS A 146 17.15 -25.50 -10.12
C CYS A 146 16.55 -26.83 -10.63
N ASP A 147 17.03 -27.96 -10.09
CA ASP A 147 16.43 -29.28 -10.29
C ASP A 147 15.46 -29.60 -9.12
N PRO A 148 14.13 -29.65 -9.36
CA PRO A 148 13.13 -29.93 -8.32
C PRO A 148 13.33 -31.29 -7.63
N LYS A 149 14.09 -32.21 -8.22
CA LYS A 149 14.39 -33.52 -7.62
C LYS A 149 15.49 -33.46 -6.57
N GLN A 150 16.31 -32.42 -6.60
CA GLN A 150 17.51 -32.26 -5.74
C GLN A 150 17.35 -31.14 -4.72
N VAL A 151 16.37 -30.25 -4.91
CA VAL A 151 16.15 -29.11 -4.02
C VAL A 151 15.72 -29.55 -2.62
N SER A 152 16.34 -28.95 -1.60
CA SER A 152 15.95 -29.12 -0.21
C SER A 152 15.97 -27.78 0.52
N GLU A 153 15.07 -27.64 1.48
CA GLU A 153 14.93 -26.43 2.30
C GLU A 153 16.19 -26.14 3.13
N GLU A 154 16.81 -27.18 3.68
CA GLU A 154 18.03 -27.09 4.49
C GLU A 154 19.25 -26.66 3.66
N ASP A 155 19.37 -27.18 2.43
CA ASP A 155 20.44 -26.80 1.50
C ASP A 155 20.30 -25.33 1.09
N ILE A 156 19.08 -24.88 0.78
CA ILE A 156 18.81 -23.47 0.46
C ILE A 156 19.14 -22.59 1.66
N ALA A 157 18.63 -22.92 2.86
CA ALA A 157 18.89 -22.14 4.07
C ALA A 157 20.40 -22.00 4.33
N THR A 158 21.16 -23.09 4.20
CA THR A 158 22.63 -23.09 4.33
C THR A 158 23.30 -22.21 3.27
N SER A 159 22.81 -22.24 2.03
CA SER A 159 23.36 -21.40 0.94
C SER A 159 23.09 -19.90 1.15
N LEU A 160 22.01 -19.56 1.84
CA LEU A 160 21.57 -18.19 2.08
C LEU A 160 22.09 -17.61 3.41
N ASP A 161 22.67 -18.41 4.31
CA ASP A 161 23.11 -18.02 5.67
C ASP A 161 24.21 -16.92 5.70
N SER A 162 24.80 -16.61 4.54
CA SER A 162 25.72 -15.47 4.35
C SER A 162 25.04 -14.31 3.61
N THR A 163 24.00 -13.72 4.22
CA THR A 163 23.13 -12.67 3.63
C THR A 163 23.82 -11.29 3.47
N VAL A 164 24.96 -11.24 2.79
CA VAL A 164 25.58 -9.98 2.36
C VAL A 164 25.07 -9.63 0.97
N GLY A 165 24.19 -8.63 0.88
CA GLY A 165 23.68 -8.11 -0.39
C GLY A 165 22.68 -6.97 -0.18
N GLU A 166 22.59 -6.05 -1.15
CA GLU A 166 21.55 -5.03 -1.16
C GLU A 166 20.17 -5.68 -1.32
N ASN A 167 19.13 -5.07 -0.74
CA ASN A 167 17.77 -5.54 -0.96
C ASN A 167 17.37 -5.28 -2.42
N LEU A 168 16.65 -6.21 -3.05
CA LEU A 168 16.08 -6.07 -4.38
C LEU A 168 15.22 -4.80 -4.52
N TYR A 169 14.47 -4.45 -3.47
CA TYR A 169 13.57 -3.31 -3.44
C TYR A 169 14.36 -2.02 -3.15
N PRO A 170 14.48 -1.08 -4.11
CA PRO A 170 15.39 0.06 -3.98
C PRO A 170 15.06 1.01 -2.81
N TRP A 171 13.78 1.11 -2.45
CA TRP A 171 13.33 1.97 -1.34
C TRP A 171 13.77 1.44 0.02
N ILE A 172 13.97 0.14 0.20
CA ILE A 172 14.46 -0.44 1.46
C ILE A 172 15.89 0.00 1.74
N ASN A 173 16.69 0.22 0.70
CA ASN A 173 18.09 0.61 0.82
C ASN A 173 18.26 2.13 1.05
N THR A 174 17.26 2.82 1.62
CA THR A 174 17.24 4.28 1.82
C THR A 174 17.20 4.66 3.31
N ASP A 175 17.72 5.86 3.63
CA ASP A 175 17.60 6.42 4.98
C ASP A 175 16.14 6.75 5.33
N GLU A 176 15.35 7.12 4.32
CA GLU A 176 13.91 7.34 4.43
C GLU A 176 13.23 6.08 4.98
N TRP A 177 13.49 4.91 4.40
CA TRP A 177 12.93 3.65 4.87
C TRP A 177 13.38 3.30 6.29
N ALA A 178 14.66 3.47 6.61
CA ALA A 178 15.16 3.23 7.97
C ALA A 178 14.42 4.10 9.01
N THR A 179 14.09 5.34 8.65
CA THR A 179 13.33 6.26 9.51
C THR A 179 11.85 5.84 9.60
N ILE A 180 11.23 5.54 8.46
CA ILE A 180 9.82 5.14 8.37
C ILE A 180 9.57 3.84 9.14
N SER A 181 10.37 2.81 8.88
CA SER A 181 10.22 1.51 9.55
C SER A 181 10.35 1.63 11.07
N SER A 182 11.35 2.37 11.56
CA SER A 182 11.50 2.61 13.00
C SER A 182 10.33 3.39 13.61
N ALA A 183 9.78 4.37 12.90
CA ALA A 183 8.61 5.12 13.37
C ALA A 183 7.34 4.25 13.38
N ILE A 184 7.12 3.44 12.34
CA ILE A 184 6.00 2.49 12.26
C ILE A 184 6.08 1.45 13.39
N THR A 185 7.26 0.91 13.69
CA THR A 185 7.44 -0.03 14.81
C THR A 185 7.07 0.60 16.15
N LYS A 186 7.37 1.89 16.38
CA LYS A 186 6.95 2.60 17.60
C LYS A 186 5.44 2.74 17.69
N ASP A 187 4.77 2.91 16.55
CA ASP A 187 3.33 3.13 16.46
C ASP A 187 2.50 1.84 16.39
N LYS A 188 3.15 0.67 16.52
CA LYS A 188 2.50 -0.64 16.37
C LYS A 188 1.20 -0.77 17.17
N GLU A 189 1.19 -0.38 18.43
CA GLU A 189 -0.01 -0.50 19.28
C GLU A 189 -1.18 0.34 18.75
N ALA A 190 -0.91 1.56 18.29
CA ALA A 190 -1.92 2.44 17.72
C ALA A 190 -2.46 1.89 16.39
N ILE A 191 -1.56 1.35 15.55
CA ILE A 191 -1.92 0.72 14.27
C ILE A 191 -2.78 -0.52 14.51
N ASP A 192 -2.36 -1.44 15.40
CA ASP A 192 -3.11 -2.66 15.71
C ASP A 192 -4.49 -2.34 16.29
N THR A 193 -4.56 -1.33 17.17
CA THR A 193 -5.82 -0.90 17.77
C THR A 193 -6.76 -0.31 16.73
N ALA A 194 -6.25 0.53 15.84
CA ALA A 194 -7.02 1.10 14.73
C ALA A 194 -7.48 0.02 13.74
N ALA A 195 -6.59 -0.89 13.36
CA ALA A 195 -6.86 -2.01 12.46
C ALA A 195 -7.95 -2.93 13.02
N LYS A 196 -7.83 -3.31 14.29
CA LYS A 196 -8.84 -4.10 15.00
C LYS A 196 -10.19 -3.38 15.03
N LYS A 197 -10.19 -2.07 15.30
CA LYS A 197 -11.42 -1.28 15.36
C LYS A 197 -12.09 -1.16 13.99
N ALA A 198 -11.30 -1.06 12.92
CA ALA A 198 -11.78 -0.99 11.54
C ALA A 198 -12.02 -2.36 10.89
N GLU A 199 -11.72 -3.47 11.59
CA GLU A 199 -11.83 -4.84 11.08
C GLU A 199 -11.08 -5.06 9.75
N ILE A 200 -9.84 -4.59 9.70
CA ILE A 200 -8.93 -4.73 8.56
C ILE A 200 -7.57 -5.24 9.02
N ASP A 201 -6.86 -5.93 8.14
CA ASP A 201 -5.46 -6.32 8.36
C ASP A 201 -4.58 -5.06 8.63
N PRO A 202 -3.87 -4.98 9.77
CA PRO A 202 -2.97 -3.86 10.05
C PRO A 202 -1.88 -3.68 8.98
N ARG A 203 -1.43 -4.76 8.32
CA ARG A 203 -0.42 -4.68 7.26
C ARG A 203 -0.91 -3.90 6.04
N LEU A 204 -2.22 -3.87 5.76
CA LEU A 204 -2.82 -3.01 4.73
C LEU A 204 -2.73 -1.52 5.10
N ILE A 205 -2.92 -1.18 6.38
CA ILE A 205 -2.71 0.19 6.89
C ILE A 205 -1.25 0.58 6.69
N VAL A 206 -0.32 -0.29 7.11
CA VAL A 206 1.12 -0.05 7.01
C VAL A 206 1.57 0.07 5.54
N ALA A 207 0.99 -0.71 4.63
CA ALA A 207 1.29 -0.64 3.21
C ALA A 207 0.94 0.73 2.62
N ASN A 208 -0.25 1.25 2.89
CA ASN A 208 -0.66 2.56 2.41
C ASN A 208 0.11 3.70 3.08
N LEU A 209 0.34 3.57 4.40
CA LEU A 209 1.16 4.50 5.17
C LEU A 209 2.57 4.62 4.59
N THR A 210 3.21 3.50 4.29
CA THR A 210 4.58 3.46 3.76
C THR A 210 4.69 4.22 2.45
N VAL A 211 3.72 4.04 1.55
CA VAL A 211 3.67 4.75 0.27
C VAL A 211 3.52 6.26 0.47
N GLU A 212 2.61 6.70 1.35
CA GLU A 212 2.44 8.13 1.67
C GLU A 212 3.72 8.74 2.26
N GLN A 213 4.36 8.04 3.18
CA GLN A 213 5.54 8.52 3.89
C GLN A 213 6.78 8.54 2.99
N LEU A 214 6.98 7.53 2.13
CA LEU A 214 8.05 7.53 1.13
C LEU A 214 7.88 8.69 0.15
N ARG A 215 6.65 8.93 -0.33
CA ARG A 215 6.33 10.08 -1.20
C ARG A 215 6.63 11.40 -0.50
N LEU A 216 6.25 11.53 0.77
CA LEU A 216 6.48 12.73 1.56
C LEU A 216 7.97 13.00 1.77
N PHE A 217 8.73 12.00 2.23
CA PHE A 217 10.14 12.17 2.57
C PHE A 217 11.00 12.41 1.33
N HIS A 218 10.66 11.76 0.22
CA HIS A 218 11.34 12.02 -1.05
C HIS A 218 11.07 13.44 -1.57
N SER A 219 9.81 13.91 -1.53
CA SER A 219 9.45 15.24 -2.03
C SER A 219 9.88 16.38 -1.09
N GLN A 220 10.06 16.11 0.20
CA GLN A 220 10.42 17.10 1.22
C GLN A 220 11.78 16.77 1.88
N ARG A 221 12.79 16.49 1.06
CA ARG A 221 14.11 16.02 1.51
C ARG A 221 14.77 16.92 2.58
N GLU A 222 14.67 18.24 2.44
CA GLU A 222 15.22 19.18 3.44
C GLU A 222 14.54 19.04 4.81
N LEU A 223 13.21 18.87 4.84
CA LEU A 223 12.46 18.67 6.08
C LEU A 223 12.74 17.28 6.66
N PHE A 224 12.93 16.27 5.81
CA PHE A 224 13.35 14.94 6.22
C PHE A 224 14.68 14.97 6.99
N GLU A 225 15.74 15.53 6.39
CA GLU A 225 17.07 15.57 7.01
C GLU A 225 17.10 16.41 8.29
N LYS A 226 16.31 17.48 8.34
CA LYS A 226 16.32 18.43 9.47
C LYS A 226 15.46 17.98 10.65
N PHE A 227 14.35 17.27 10.40
CA PHE A 227 13.34 17.00 11.42
C PHE A 227 12.95 15.52 11.51
N PHE A 228 12.55 14.90 10.40
CA PHE A 228 12.00 13.53 10.45
C PHE A 228 13.06 12.48 10.77
N GLN A 229 14.23 12.55 10.14
CA GLN A 229 15.33 11.61 10.37
C GLN A 229 15.89 11.71 11.81
N PRO A 230 16.26 12.90 12.34
CA PRO A 230 16.82 13.00 13.69
C PRO A 230 15.85 12.62 14.80
N LEU A 231 14.55 12.85 14.60
CA LEU A 231 13.51 12.54 15.59
C LEU A 231 12.92 11.14 15.41
N THR A 232 13.12 10.52 14.24
CA THR A 232 12.57 9.22 13.87
C THR A 232 11.05 9.19 14.08
N ILE A 233 10.37 10.09 13.37
CA ILE A 233 8.92 10.30 13.38
C ILE A 233 8.37 10.27 11.97
N LEU A 234 7.07 9.95 11.87
CA LEU A 234 6.31 10.10 10.63
C LEU A 234 5.97 11.57 10.39
N GLY A 235 5.83 11.94 9.12
CA GLY A 235 5.44 13.29 8.72
C GLY A 235 3.92 13.40 8.59
N ASN A 236 3.37 14.45 9.20
CA ASN A 236 2.05 14.93 8.81
C ASN A 236 2.15 15.50 7.38
N ALA A 237 1.26 15.09 6.50
CA ALA A 237 1.25 15.61 5.14
C ALA A 237 0.86 17.11 5.10
N THR A 238 0.70 17.66 3.90
CA THR A 238 0.43 19.09 3.72
C THR A 238 -0.94 19.51 4.29
N LYS A 239 -1.23 20.82 4.35
CA LYS A 239 -2.56 21.34 4.77
C LYS A 239 -3.77 20.78 3.99
N ILE A 240 -3.55 20.07 2.87
CA ILE A 240 -4.59 19.49 2.00
C ILE A 240 -4.80 17.99 2.29
N SER A 241 -3.81 17.31 2.87
CA SER A 241 -3.82 15.88 3.21
C SER A 241 -3.39 15.73 4.67
N LEU A 242 -4.32 15.36 5.53
CA LEU A 242 -4.17 15.43 6.98
C LEU A 242 -3.62 14.12 7.55
N GLY A 243 -2.69 14.26 8.49
CA GLY A 243 -2.11 13.16 9.25
C GLY A 243 -1.07 12.36 8.47
N VAL A 244 -0.62 11.28 9.11
CA VAL A 244 0.40 10.37 8.56
C VAL A 244 -0.15 9.49 7.42
N MET A 245 -1.48 9.26 7.40
CA MET A 245 -2.19 8.57 6.31
C MET A 245 -2.60 9.50 5.16
N GLY A 246 -2.32 10.81 5.22
CA GLY A 246 -2.56 11.74 4.10
C GLY A 246 -4.03 11.95 3.70
N ILE A 247 -4.99 11.75 4.62
CA ILE A 247 -6.42 11.82 4.34
C ILE A 247 -6.88 13.25 4.08
N LYS A 248 -7.46 13.52 2.90
CA LYS A 248 -8.06 14.83 2.60
C LYS A 248 -9.28 15.09 3.48
N GLU A 249 -9.50 16.34 3.90
CA GLU A 249 -10.65 16.71 4.74
C GLU A 249 -12.00 16.30 4.12
N ALA A 250 -12.16 16.51 2.81
CA ALA A 250 -13.37 16.09 2.08
C ALA A 250 -13.54 14.56 2.04
N THR A 251 -12.45 13.80 2.11
CA THR A 251 -12.49 12.33 2.22
C THR A 251 -12.86 11.91 3.64
N ALA A 252 -12.32 12.57 4.67
CA ALA A 252 -12.69 12.32 6.06
C ALA A 252 -14.19 12.51 6.32
N LYS A 253 -14.76 13.64 5.86
CA LYS A 253 -16.21 13.90 5.93
C LYS A 253 -17.03 12.80 5.25
N GLN A 254 -16.56 12.36 4.08
CA GLN A 254 -17.17 11.28 3.33
C GLN A 254 -17.12 9.93 4.04
N ILE A 255 -16.03 9.62 4.76
CA ILE A 255 -15.92 8.40 5.57
C ILE A 255 -16.98 8.45 6.68
N GLU A 256 -17.03 9.55 7.43
CA GLU A 256 -17.98 9.78 8.52
C GLU A 256 -19.44 9.66 8.07
N GLU A 257 -19.79 10.28 6.94
CA GLU A 257 -21.15 10.21 6.37
C GLU A 257 -21.52 8.77 5.97
N ARG A 258 -20.61 8.04 5.33
CA ARG A 258 -20.84 6.67 4.86
C ARG A 258 -20.91 5.64 5.97
N LEU A 259 -20.33 5.92 7.13
CA LEU A 259 -20.51 5.09 8.33
C LEU A 259 -21.95 5.14 8.86
N LYS A 260 -22.73 6.19 8.53
CA LYS A 260 -24.09 6.41 9.05
C LYS A 260 -25.18 6.17 8.02
N ASP A 261 -24.82 6.16 6.74
CA ASP A 261 -25.76 5.95 5.66
C ASP A 261 -25.91 4.45 5.36
N SER A 262 -26.91 3.81 5.98
CA SER A 262 -27.23 2.39 5.73
C SER A 262 -27.62 2.05 4.30
N SER A 263 -27.90 3.04 3.44
CA SER A 263 -28.15 2.85 2.01
C SER A 263 -26.89 2.94 1.15
N SER A 264 -25.78 3.41 1.73
CA SER A 264 -24.49 3.51 1.07
C SER A 264 -23.92 2.11 0.79
N PRO A 265 -23.37 1.84 -0.40
CA PRO A 265 -22.68 0.57 -0.67
C PRO A 265 -21.37 0.43 0.13
N TYR A 266 -20.92 1.51 0.77
CA TYR A 266 -19.75 1.58 1.64
C TYR A 266 -20.10 1.43 3.12
N TYR A 267 -21.37 1.21 3.47
CA TYR A 267 -21.79 1.11 4.86
C TYR A 267 -21.21 -0.13 5.53
N LEU A 268 -20.60 0.06 6.71
CA LEU A 268 -19.91 -1.02 7.43
C LEU A 268 -20.81 -1.77 8.42
N GLY A 269 -22.03 -1.29 8.65
CA GLY A 269 -22.95 -1.89 9.62
C GLY A 269 -23.06 -1.11 10.94
N PRO A 270 -24.03 -1.48 11.79
CA PRO A 270 -24.38 -0.72 12.99
C PRO A 270 -23.23 -0.57 13.99
N ASP A 271 -22.35 -1.57 14.08
CA ASP A 271 -21.23 -1.58 15.03
C ASP A 271 -20.18 -0.50 14.75
N HIS A 272 -20.20 0.08 13.55
CA HIS A 272 -19.27 1.13 13.11
C HIS A 272 -19.89 2.53 13.02
N GLU A 273 -21.21 2.69 13.20
CA GLU A 273 -21.90 3.99 13.04
C GLU A 273 -21.34 5.09 13.96
N HIS A 274 -20.80 4.68 15.10
CA HIS A 274 -20.33 5.55 16.18
C HIS A 274 -18.80 5.65 16.29
N ASP A 275 -18.05 5.02 15.38
CA ASP A 275 -16.59 4.92 15.47
C ASP A 275 -15.90 6.28 15.37
N LEU A 276 -16.55 7.25 14.72
CA LEU A 276 -16.03 8.58 14.48
C LEU A 276 -16.91 9.69 15.08
N ASP A 277 -17.84 9.36 15.99
CA ASP A 277 -18.71 10.37 16.59
C ASP A 277 -17.93 11.49 17.30
N PHE A 278 -18.35 12.73 17.06
CA PHE A 278 -17.72 13.92 17.62
C PHE A 278 -18.25 14.19 19.03
N SER A 279 -17.34 14.62 19.90
CA SER A 279 -17.66 14.98 21.29
C SER A 279 -17.88 16.48 21.48
N SER A 280 -17.37 17.29 20.54
CA SER A 280 -17.45 18.75 20.57
C SER A 280 -18.61 19.29 19.73
N ASN A 281 -18.96 20.55 19.99
CA ASN A 281 -19.89 21.31 19.15
C ASN A 281 -19.20 21.90 17.90
N ASP A 282 -17.92 21.61 17.66
CA ASP A 282 -17.16 22.02 16.48
C ASP A 282 -16.47 20.80 15.82
N PRO A 283 -17.23 20.00 15.05
CA PRO A 283 -16.72 18.82 14.37
C PRO A 283 -15.55 19.09 13.43
N ASP A 284 -15.47 20.28 12.82
CA ASP A 284 -14.40 20.62 11.89
C ASP A 284 -13.05 20.74 12.60
N THR A 285 -13.01 21.46 13.72
CA THR A 285 -11.80 21.56 14.55
C THR A 285 -11.44 20.22 15.18
N GLU A 286 -12.41 19.47 15.70
CA GLU A 286 -12.16 18.16 16.31
C GLU A 286 -11.61 17.17 15.29
N ARG A 287 -12.17 17.11 14.07
CA ARG A 287 -11.64 16.28 12.98
C ARG A 287 -10.22 16.64 12.61
N TYR A 288 -9.94 17.94 12.43
CA TYR A 288 -8.59 18.40 12.12
C TYR A 288 -7.62 17.92 13.20
N ASN A 289 -7.94 18.16 14.48
CA ASN A 289 -7.10 17.73 15.60
C ASN A 289 -6.92 16.20 15.63
N ARG A 290 -7.98 15.41 15.46
CA ARG A 290 -7.90 13.94 15.40
C ARG A 290 -6.91 13.48 14.34
N LEU A 291 -6.92 14.10 13.16
CA LEU A 291 -6.04 13.69 12.06
C LEU A 291 -4.61 14.23 12.20
N THR A 292 -4.40 15.37 12.86
CA THR A 292 -3.11 16.08 12.86
C THR A 292 -2.37 16.10 14.19
N THR A 293 -2.92 15.51 15.25
CA THR A 293 -2.28 15.53 16.58
C THR A 293 -0.91 14.86 16.53
N GLU A 294 0.11 15.60 16.95
CA GLU A 294 1.46 15.08 17.07
C GLU A 294 1.55 14.13 18.27
N ASN A 295 2.25 13.00 18.11
CA ASN A 295 2.43 11.93 19.12
C ASN A 295 1.19 11.09 19.45
N ASP A 296 0.08 11.29 18.75
CA ASP A 296 -1.07 10.37 18.75
C ASP A 296 -1.67 10.31 17.35
N TYR A 297 -1.26 9.29 16.60
CA TYR A 297 -1.73 9.06 15.23
C TYR A 297 -2.87 8.04 15.16
N TYR A 298 -3.45 7.63 16.30
CA TYR A 298 -4.51 6.63 16.34
C TYR A 298 -5.64 6.95 15.36
N TYR A 299 -6.17 8.17 15.40
CA TYR A 299 -7.24 8.57 14.49
C TYR A 299 -6.77 8.67 13.03
N SER A 300 -5.52 9.03 12.76
CA SER A 300 -5.01 8.99 11.38
C SER A 300 -5.07 7.55 10.83
N TYR A 301 -4.62 6.57 11.63
CA TYR A 301 -4.72 5.15 11.28
C TYR A 301 -6.16 4.65 11.21
N LEU A 302 -7.03 5.06 12.14
CA LEU A 302 -8.44 4.65 12.15
C LEU A 302 -9.19 5.16 10.92
N TYR A 303 -9.01 6.44 10.54
CA TYR A 303 -9.60 6.96 9.30
C TYR A 303 -9.06 6.22 8.08
N GLY A 304 -7.75 5.91 8.04
CA GLY A 304 -7.16 5.13 6.97
C GLY A 304 -7.73 3.71 6.87
N GLY A 305 -7.84 3.01 8.00
CA GLY A 305 -8.41 1.67 8.13
C GLY A 305 -9.88 1.62 7.71
N LEU A 306 -10.72 2.50 8.27
CA LEU A 306 -12.14 2.59 7.92
C LEU A 306 -12.33 2.93 6.45
N TYR A 307 -11.50 3.80 5.89
CA TYR A 307 -11.58 4.16 4.48
C TYR A 307 -11.32 2.96 3.56
N MET A 308 -10.28 2.18 3.84
CA MET A 308 -10.00 0.94 3.10
C MET A 308 -11.11 -0.09 3.30
N LYS A 309 -11.57 -0.29 4.54
CA LYS A 309 -12.67 -1.22 4.85
C LYS A 309 -13.95 -0.86 4.11
N GLN A 310 -14.29 0.42 4.01
CA GLN A 310 -15.44 0.90 3.25
C GLN A 310 -15.33 0.52 1.77
N MET A 311 -14.15 0.71 1.17
CA MET A 311 -13.92 0.30 -0.23
C MET A 311 -13.97 -1.22 -0.39
N MET A 312 -13.32 -1.98 0.49
CA MET A 312 -13.40 -3.45 0.48
C MET A 312 -14.85 -3.94 0.58
N THR A 313 -15.65 -3.36 1.47
CA THR A 313 -17.07 -3.70 1.68
C THR A 313 -17.91 -3.42 0.42
N GLN A 314 -17.67 -2.31 -0.27
CA GLN A 314 -18.34 -2.01 -1.53
C GLN A 314 -18.08 -3.07 -2.61
N TRP A 315 -16.83 -3.53 -2.70
CA TRP A 315 -16.41 -4.54 -3.67
C TRP A 315 -16.92 -5.93 -3.31
N GLU A 316 -16.88 -6.29 -2.02
CA GLU A 316 -17.47 -7.53 -1.50
C GLU A 316 -18.98 -7.59 -1.74
N ASN A 317 -19.71 -6.52 -1.46
CA ASN A 317 -21.16 -6.42 -1.73
C ASN A 317 -21.51 -6.55 -3.22
N ALA A 318 -20.55 -6.27 -4.11
CA ALA A 318 -20.70 -6.47 -5.56
C ALA A 318 -20.30 -7.89 -6.03
N GLY A 319 -19.92 -8.78 -5.12
CA GLY A 319 -19.45 -10.14 -5.42
C GLY A 319 -18.03 -10.20 -6.00
N LEU A 320 -17.25 -9.14 -5.83
CA LEU A 320 -15.92 -8.96 -6.41
C LEU A 320 -14.92 -8.59 -5.32
N SER A 321 -14.71 -9.46 -4.32
CA SER A 321 -13.80 -9.16 -3.21
C SER A 321 -12.40 -8.76 -3.69
N ILE A 322 -11.82 -7.80 -3.00
CA ILE A 322 -10.44 -7.32 -3.20
C ILE A 322 -9.60 -7.49 -1.93
N SER A 323 -10.06 -8.30 -0.97
CA SER A 323 -9.39 -8.49 0.33
C SER A 323 -7.94 -8.97 0.19
N ASP A 324 -7.66 -9.76 -0.85
CA ASP A 324 -6.33 -10.31 -1.14
C ASP A 324 -5.57 -9.53 -2.24
N ARG A 325 -6.06 -8.33 -2.60
CA ARG A 325 -5.56 -7.45 -3.68
C ARG A 325 -5.04 -6.12 -3.12
N PRO A 326 -3.92 -6.10 -2.35
CA PRO A 326 -3.39 -4.88 -1.74
C PRO A 326 -3.05 -3.78 -2.76
N GLU A 327 -2.71 -4.15 -4.00
CA GLU A 327 -2.48 -3.20 -5.09
C GLU A 327 -3.76 -2.45 -5.52
N ILE A 328 -4.91 -3.12 -5.46
CA ILE A 328 -6.20 -2.50 -5.77
C ILE A 328 -6.67 -1.65 -4.60
N ILE A 329 -6.55 -2.16 -3.38
CA ILE A 329 -6.86 -1.39 -2.16
C ILE A 329 -6.02 -0.11 -2.12
N GLY A 330 -4.70 -0.20 -2.37
CA GLY A 330 -3.81 0.96 -2.43
C GLY A 330 -4.15 1.91 -3.57
N THR A 331 -4.50 1.39 -4.76
CA THR A 331 -4.98 2.22 -5.87
C THR A 331 -6.20 3.03 -5.45
N LEU A 332 -7.23 2.38 -4.88
CA LEU A 332 -8.49 3.00 -4.50
C LEU A 332 -8.32 4.01 -3.36
N PHE A 333 -7.46 3.71 -2.38
CA PHE A 333 -7.09 4.63 -1.31
C PHE A 333 -6.59 5.96 -1.90
N ASN A 334 -5.68 5.87 -2.87
CA ASN A 334 -5.11 7.04 -3.53
C ASN A 334 -6.10 7.79 -4.43
N VAL A 335 -6.94 7.10 -5.20
CA VAL A 335 -7.80 7.73 -6.22
C VAL A 335 -9.16 8.22 -5.72
N GLY A 336 -9.64 7.73 -4.57
CA GLY A 336 -10.91 8.21 -4.00
C GLY A 336 -12.13 7.33 -4.27
N PHE A 337 -13.13 7.43 -3.40
CA PHE A 337 -14.46 6.81 -3.57
C PHE A 337 -15.10 7.00 -4.94
N ASN A 338 -14.96 8.18 -5.56
CA ASN A 338 -15.56 8.48 -6.86
C ASN A 338 -15.04 7.58 -8.00
N GLN A 339 -13.85 7.02 -7.83
CA GLN A 339 -13.23 6.10 -8.79
C GLN A 339 -13.46 4.63 -8.42
N SER A 340 -13.96 4.33 -7.22
CA SER A 340 -14.26 2.97 -6.79
C SER A 340 -15.53 2.45 -7.46
N LYS A 341 -15.31 1.66 -8.51
CA LYS A 341 -16.35 1.04 -9.33
C LYS A 341 -16.02 -0.45 -9.47
N PRO A 342 -16.68 -1.32 -8.66
CA PRO A 342 -16.45 -2.76 -8.72
C PRO A 342 -16.56 -3.31 -10.15
N ASN A 343 -15.56 -4.07 -10.57
CA ASN A 343 -15.51 -4.74 -11.88
C ASN A 343 -14.53 -5.92 -11.85
N GLU A 344 -14.69 -6.89 -12.75
CA GLU A 344 -13.91 -8.15 -12.77
C GLU A 344 -12.41 -7.96 -13.04
N ASN A 345 -12.01 -6.87 -13.69
CA ASN A 345 -10.63 -6.63 -14.12
C ASN A 345 -10.16 -5.25 -13.63
N PRO A 346 -10.08 -5.04 -12.30
CA PRO A 346 -9.74 -3.75 -11.72
C PRO A 346 -8.33 -3.34 -12.13
N LYS A 347 -8.14 -2.06 -12.42
CA LYS A 347 -6.83 -1.55 -12.84
C LYS A 347 -5.98 -1.14 -11.65
N VAL A 348 -4.74 -1.61 -11.64
CA VAL A 348 -3.70 -1.17 -10.70
C VAL A 348 -3.18 0.19 -11.14
N GLY A 349 -3.00 1.12 -10.21
CA GLY A 349 -2.49 2.44 -10.54
C GLY A 349 -2.46 3.43 -9.38
N GLY A 350 -2.77 4.69 -9.71
CA GLY A 350 -2.76 5.82 -8.78
C GLY A 350 -1.76 6.89 -9.20
N SER A 351 -1.43 7.80 -8.29
CA SER A 351 -0.39 8.80 -8.51
C SER A 351 0.96 8.13 -8.75
N THR A 352 1.72 8.64 -9.70
CA THR A 352 3.11 8.20 -9.89
C THR A 352 3.98 8.73 -8.75
N ILE A 353 4.75 7.83 -8.14
CA ILE A 353 5.71 8.15 -7.08
C ILE A 353 7.09 7.83 -7.62
N THR A 354 7.96 8.83 -7.58
CA THR A 354 9.38 8.62 -7.91
C THR A 354 10.12 8.40 -6.60
N ILE A 355 10.86 7.30 -6.50
CA ILE A 355 11.81 7.06 -5.41
C ILE A 355 13.16 6.82 -6.06
N ARG A 356 14.12 7.73 -5.79
CA ARG A 356 15.38 7.82 -6.54
C ARG A 356 15.09 8.01 -8.03
N ASP A 357 15.53 7.08 -8.88
CA ASP A 357 15.33 7.12 -10.33
C ASP A 357 14.21 6.17 -10.81
N LYS A 358 13.54 5.46 -9.89
CA LYS A 358 12.47 4.51 -10.21
C LYS A 358 11.09 5.14 -9.98
N LYS A 359 10.18 4.88 -10.92
CA LYS A 359 8.78 5.28 -10.86
C LYS A 359 7.93 4.09 -10.44
N TYR A 360 7.00 4.34 -9.53
CA TYR A 360 6.00 3.40 -9.05
C TYR A 360 4.61 4.01 -9.26
N SER A 361 3.59 3.19 -9.41
CA SER A 361 2.23 3.63 -9.08
C SER A 361 2.00 3.44 -7.57
N PHE A 362 1.03 4.16 -7.01
CA PHE A 362 0.70 4.01 -5.59
C PHE A 362 0.32 2.56 -5.26
N GLY A 363 -0.56 1.96 -6.07
CA GLY A 363 -1.01 0.59 -5.88
C GLY A 363 0.11 -0.44 -5.98
N SER A 364 1.00 -0.35 -6.96
CA SER A 364 2.10 -1.33 -7.08
C SER A 364 3.09 -1.24 -5.92
N LEU A 365 3.41 -0.03 -5.43
CA LEU A 365 4.27 0.11 -4.26
C LEU A 365 3.60 -0.37 -2.97
N SER A 366 2.28 -0.22 -2.83
CA SER A 366 1.53 -0.80 -1.71
C SER A 366 1.64 -2.33 -1.70
N PHE A 367 1.47 -2.97 -2.86
CA PHE A 367 1.62 -4.43 -2.98
C PHE A 367 3.06 -4.89 -2.75
N GLU A 368 4.03 -4.16 -3.30
CA GLU A 368 5.44 -4.46 -3.10
C GLU A 368 5.83 -4.40 -1.63
N PHE A 369 5.41 -3.36 -0.90
CA PHE A 369 5.59 -3.32 0.55
C PHE A 369 4.90 -4.52 1.21
N TYR A 370 3.62 -4.73 0.88
CA TYR A 370 2.80 -5.77 1.50
C TYR A 370 3.49 -7.14 1.40
N TYR A 371 4.05 -7.49 0.24
CA TYR A 371 4.72 -8.79 0.03
C TYR A 371 6.25 -8.77 0.11
N SER A 372 6.87 -7.66 0.55
CA SER A 372 8.34 -7.56 0.66
C SER A 372 8.93 -8.39 1.81
N GLY A 373 8.13 -8.75 2.81
CA GLY A 373 8.57 -9.32 4.09
C GLY A 373 9.09 -8.29 5.09
N GLU A 374 9.19 -7.01 4.72
CA GLU A 374 9.54 -5.95 5.67
C GLU A 374 8.46 -5.82 6.75
N LEU A 375 8.91 -5.61 7.99
CA LEU A 375 8.08 -5.53 9.19
C LEU A 375 7.15 -6.75 9.41
N ALA A 376 7.47 -7.93 8.85
CA ALA A 376 6.64 -9.13 9.03
C ALA A 376 6.58 -9.62 10.50
N THR A 377 7.60 -9.34 11.30
CA THR A 377 7.58 -9.62 12.75
C THR A 377 6.53 -8.77 13.47
N GLU A 378 6.44 -7.49 13.13
CA GLU A 378 5.52 -6.54 13.74
C GLU A 378 4.11 -6.63 13.17
N PHE A 379 4.00 -6.82 11.85
CA PHE A 379 2.77 -6.90 11.08
C PHE A 379 2.85 -8.11 10.14
N PRO A 380 2.48 -9.31 10.62
CA PRO A 380 2.59 -10.54 9.85
C PRO A 380 1.87 -10.50 8.51
N LEU A 381 2.40 -11.25 7.55
CA LEU A 381 1.73 -11.48 6.27
C LEU A 381 0.49 -12.33 6.49
N THR A 382 -0.67 -11.84 6.09
CA THR A 382 -1.92 -12.61 6.12
C THR A 382 -2.45 -12.78 4.71
N ILE A 383 -3.03 -13.94 4.43
CA ILE A 383 -3.91 -14.14 3.28
C ILE A 383 -5.15 -14.82 3.85
N ASP A 384 -6.27 -14.12 3.74
CA ASP A 384 -7.59 -14.61 4.17
C ASP A 384 -8.14 -15.67 3.21
#